data_AF-A0A818FK24-F1
#
_entry.id   AF-A0A818FK24-F1
#
_cell.length_a   1.000
_cell.length_b   1.000
_cell.length_c   1.000
_cell.angle_alpha   90.00
_cell.angle_beta   90.00
_cell.angle_gamma   90.00
#
_symmetry.space_group_name_H-M   'P 1'
#
loop_
_entity.id
_entity.type
_entity.pdbx_description
1 polymer ?
#
loop_
_entity_poly.entity_id
_entity_poly.type
_entity_poly.pdbx_seq_one_letter_code
_entity_poly.pdbx_strand_id
1 'polypeptide(L)'
;MANSRNSAQRVVWVWNSSPDPWTESAASQWTPYSDAESLIIEEAFSAKKSIVTLDDYYIDLENELQISTTDIAKQRPIQRIIQNNEERRYREERFLSDPIAPKRLTGPEYESISPFIVEARRILNLKPEHFPSSDTPSIPMIVEKAAAGIIEEGRSIGMPLEAEKLAEILLEKKNKGIKEIWACCAYLYSMESFLYKKLNAIMRQIGSHNYEQVWREKVLTSGPFCLLLWDGPFGVTVETNKTLYRPAKLTSEQLETYRNLAENPNERRSFQAFTSCTRNRSVAESSPGTNALFIINLLSAFSVDLQPVSLYPAEEEELISPGVWFAVESVRVERGKNKFLINLKLDDNPPSNNEATAAENVIADYNGNCSLSITDFLPVN
;
A
#
# COMPACT_ATOMS: atom_id res chain seq x y z
N MET A 1 -27.29 -11.42 -7.28
CA MET A 1 -27.01 -12.68 -8.01
C MET A 1 -25.54 -12.98 -7.86
N ALA A 2 -25.21 -14.04 -7.12
CA ALA A 2 -23.84 -14.45 -6.86
C ALA A 2 -23.27 -15.13 -8.11
N ASN A 3 -22.35 -14.46 -8.81
CA ASN A 3 -21.58 -15.10 -9.87
C ASN A 3 -20.61 -16.10 -9.23
N SER A 4 -20.90 -17.38 -9.47
CA SER A 4 -19.99 -18.51 -9.45
C SER A 4 -18.59 -18.11 -9.93
N ARG A 5 -17.63 -18.00 -9.01
CA ARG A 5 -16.22 -17.82 -9.34
C ARG A 5 -15.69 -19.16 -9.86
N ASN A 6 -15.58 -19.28 -11.18
CA ASN A 6 -14.57 -20.16 -11.75
C ASN A 6 -13.24 -19.77 -11.12
N SER A 7 -12.55 -20.76 -10.55
CA SER A 7 -11.16 -20.65 -10.12
C SER A 7 -10.32 -20.29 -11.35
N ALA A 8 -10.16 -19.00 -11.63
CA ALA A 8 -9.36 -18.54 -12.75
C ALA A 8 -7.92 -18.98 -12.49
N GLN A 9 -7.41 -19.86 -13.35
CA GLN A 9 -5.99 -20.21 -13.38
C GLN A 9 -5.21 -18.91 -13.52
N ARG A 10 -4.27 -18.66 -12.61
CA ARG A 10 -3.45 -17.45 -12.65
C ARG A 10 -2.21 -17.73 -13.48
N VAL A 11 -1.95 -16.87 -14.46
CA VAL A 11 -0.71 -16.91 -15.22
C VAL A 11 0.32 -16.05 -14.50
N VAL A 12 1.50 -16.61 -14.30
CA VAL A 12 2.66 -15.91 -13.74
C VAL A 12 3.82 -16.11 -14.67
N TRP A 13 4.47 -15.02 -15.04
CA TRP A 13 5.72 -15.06 -15.77
C TRP A 13 6.88 -15.04 -14.76
N VAL A 14 7.89 -15.86 -15.01
CA VAL A 14 9.10 -15.94 -14.17
C VAL A 14 10.35 -15.82 -15.04
N TRP A 15 11.45 -15.41 -14.42
CA TRP A 15 12.79 -15.34 -15.02
C TRP A 15 13.81 -16.08 -14.16
N ASN A 16 14.83 -16.66 -14.79
CA ASN A 16 15.87 -17.38 -14.06
C ASN A 16 16.84 -16.37 -13.41
N SER A 17 16.73 -16.24 -12.09
CA SER A 17 17.49 -15.32 -11.26
C SER A 17 18.82 -15.87 -10.75
N SER A 18 19.18 -17.09 -11.14
CA SER A 18 20.47 -17.69 -10.80
C SER A 18 21.64 -16.79 -11.28
N PRO A 19 22.76 -16.72 -10.53
CA PRO A 19 23.94 -15.96 -10.96
C PRO A 19 24.48 -16.39 -12.33
N ASP A 20 24.40 -17.69 -12.60
CA ASP A 20 24.64 -18.28 -13.91
C ASP A 20 23.36 -19.02 -14.36
N PRO A 21 22.50 -18.38 -15.19
CA PRO A 21 21.20 -18.93 -15.55
C PRO A 21 21.26 -20.02 -16.62
N TRP A 22 22.43 -20.30 -17.18
CA TRP A 22 22.63 -21.24 -18.31
C TRP A 22 23.18 -22.60 -17.87
N THR A 23 23.68 -22.70 -16.63
CA THR A 23 24.27 -23.93 -16.13
C THR A 23 23.21 -24.86 -15.54
N GLU A 24 23.03 -26.03 -16.15
CA GLU A 24 22.05 -27.05 -15.74
C GLU A 24 22.34 -27.72 -14.37
N SER A 25 23.55 -27.55 -13.83
CA SER A 25 23.99 -28.27 -12.62
C SER A 25 23.58 -27.64 -11.30
N ALA A 26 23.06 -26.41 -11.30
CA ALA A 26 22.55 -25.73 -10.12
C ALA A 26 21.01 -25.76 -10.10
N ALA A 27 20.40 -25.83 -8.91
CA ALA A 27 18.96 -25.68 -8.79
C ALA A 27 18.56 -24.28 -9.28
N SER A 28 17.89 -24.22 -10.45
CA SER A 28 17.48 -22.95 -11.05
C SER A 28 16.60 -22.16 -10.08
N GLN A 29 17.03 -20.94 -9.77
CA GLN A 29 16.23 -19.99 -9.01
C GLN A 29 15.35 -19.24 -10.00
N TRP A 30 14.04 -19.40 -9.87
CA TRP A 30 13.06 -18.71 -10.70
C TRP A 30 12.40 -17.61 -9.86
N THR A 31 12.53 -16.38 -10.32
CA THR A 31 11.91 -15.22 -9.69
C THR A 31 10.76 -14.75 -10.56
N PRO A 32 9.57 -14.55 -9.98
CA PRO A 32 8.45 -13.99 -10.71
C PRO A 32 8.68 -12.51 -11.06
N TYR A 33 8.15 -12.10 -12.20
CA TYR A 33 7.96 -10.70 -12.52
C TYR A 33 6.94 -10.05 -11.57
N SER A 34 6.90 -8.72 -11.57
CA SER A 34 5.82 -7.97 -10.93
C SER A 34 4.47 -8.40 -11.52
N ASP A 35 3.38 -8.15 -10.80
CA ASP A 35 2.06 -8.49 -11.31
C ASP A 35 1.68 -7.63 -12.51
N ALA A 36 2.16 -6.38 -12.56
CA ALA A 36 1.93 -5.50 -13.69
C ALA A 36 2.75 -5.91 -14.91
N GLU A 37 4.03 -6.22 -14.73
CA GLU A 37 4.89 -6.76 -15.78
C GLU A 37 4.33 -8.07 -16.35
N SER A 38 3.87 -8.98 -15.47
CA SER A 38 3.23 -10.23 -15.89
C SER A 38 1.99 -9.99 -16.77
N LEU A 39 1.18 -8.96 -16.47
CA LEU A 39 0.04 -8.58 -17.31
C LEU A 39 0.51 -8.06 -18.68
N ILE A 40 1.53 -7.19 -18.72
CA ILE A 40 2.08 -6.65 -19.96
C ILE A 40 2.61 -7.78 -20.86
N ILE A 41 3.37 -8.73 -20.28
CA ILE A 41 3.91 -9.89 -21.00
C ILE A 41 2.77 -10.79 -21.50
N GLU A 42 1.78 -11.10 -20.66
CA GLU A 42 0.67 -11.99 -21.02
C GLU A 42 -0.23 -11.39 -22.11
N GLU A 43 -0.48 -10.08 -22.08
CA GLU A 43 -1.22 -9.38 -23.14
C GLU A 43 -0.46 -9.44 -24.47
N ALA A 44 0.85 -9.20 -24.46
CA ALA A 44 1.67 -9.27 -25.65
C ALA A 44 1.77 -10.70 -26.22
N PHE A 45 1.90 -11.70 -25.34
CA PHE A 45 1.87 -13.12 -25.69
C PHE A 45 0.52 -13.50 -26.32
N SER A 46 -0.59 -13.09 -25.71
CA SER A 46 -1.94 -13.32 -26.22
C SER A 46 -2.17 -12.64 -27.58
N ALA A 47 -1.55 -11.49 -27.80
CA ALA A 47 -1.55 -10.76 -29.06
C ALA A 47 -0.54 -11.30 -30.09
N LYS A 48 0.18 -12.39 -29.79
CA LYS A 48 1.21 -13.00 -30.65
C LYS A 48 2.32 -12.02 -31.07
N LYS A 49 2.70 -11.10 -30.18
CA LYS A 49 3.89 -10.26 -30.36
C LYS A 49 5.14 -11.09 -30.09
N SER A 50 6.21 -10.84 -30.84
CA SER A 50 7.51 -11.48 -30.62
C SER A 50 8.31 -10.79 -29.53
N ILE A 51 8.22 -9.46 -29.45
CA ILE A 51 8.97 -8.63 -28.49
C ILE A 51 8.02 -7.86 -27.58
N VAL A 52 8.36 -7.79 -26.30
CA VAL A 52 7.69 -6.97 -25.28
C VAL A 52 8.71 -6.04 -24.64
N THR A 53 8.47 -4.73 -24.63
CA THR A 53 9.33 -3.79 -23.91
C THR A 53 8.84 -3.64 -22.47
N LEU A 54 9.75 -3.73 -21.52
CA LEU A 54 9.57 -3.42 -20.10
C LEU A 54 10.60 -2.35 -19.70
N ASP A 55 10.59 -1.91 -18.45
CA ASP A 55 11.34 -0.71 -18.03
C ASP A 55 12.87 -0.88 -18.17
N ASP A 56 13.43 -1.96 -17.65
CA ASP A 56 14.89 -2.23 -17.64
C ASP A 56 15.34 -3.30 -18.64
N TYR A 57 14.40 -3.90 -19.36
CA TYR A 57 14.65 -5.04 -20.24
C TYR A 57 13.53 -5.18 -21.29
N TYR A 58 13.80 -5.96 -22.32
CA TYR A 58 12.75 -6.44 -23.21
C TYR A 58 12.69 -7.97 -23.16
N ILE A 59 11.51 -8.50 -23.45
CA ILE A 59 11.23 -9.93 -23.52
C ILE A 59 11.15 -10.34 -24.98
N ASP A 60 11.97 -11.31 -25.35
CA ASP A 60 11.85 -12.08 -26.57
C ASP A 60 10.99 -13.32 -26.27
N LEU A 61 9.72 -13.26 -26.69
CA LEU A 61 8.75 -14.33 -26.48
C LEU A 61 8.96 -15.53 -27.42
N GLU A 62 9.66 -15.34 -28.54
CA GLU A 62 9.95 -16.44 -29.47
C GLU A 62 11.07 -17.33 -28.93
N ASN A 63 12.07 -16.72 -28.31
CA ASN A 63 13.22 -17.42 -27.72
C ASN A 63 13.08 -17.65 -26.21
N GLU A 64 12.00 -17.16 -25.59
CA GLU A 64 11.75 -17.20 -24.14
C GLU A 64 12.90 -16.58 -23.33
N LEU A 65 13.34 -15.38 -23.73
CA LEU A 65 14.46 -14.65 -23.11
C LEU A 65 14.05 -13.27 -22.60
N GLN A 66 14.60 -12.91 -21.45
CA GLN A 66 14.74 -11.54 -20.98
C GLN A 66 16.11 -11.02 -21.41
N ILE A 67 16.16 -9.80 -21.95
CA ILE A 67 17.40 -9.15 -22.40
C ILE A 67 17.46 -7.73 -21.84
N SER A 68 18.53 -7.37 -21.13
CA SER A 68 18.68 -6.03 -20.57
C SER A 68 18.78 -4.95 -21.65
N THR A 69 18.12 -3.82 -21.43
CA THR A 69 18.18 -2.65 -22.32
C THR A 69 19.54 -1.94 -22.29
N THR A 70 20.31 -2.14 -21.21
CA THR A 70 21.63 -1.50 -21.01
C THR A 70 22.80 -2.39 -21.40
N ASP A 71 22.61 -3.71 -21.42
CA ASP A 71 23.65 -4.69 -21.69
C ASP A 71 23.06 -5.94 -22.35
N ILE A 72 23.16 -6.02 -23.68
CA ILE A 72 22.58 -7.10 -24.49
C ILE A 72 23.18 -8.47 -24.13
N ALA A 73 24.36 -8.52 -23.52
CA ALA A 73 24.97 -9.78 -23.06
C ALA A 73 24.31 -10.30 -21.78
N LYS A 74 23.61 -9.45 -21.02
CA LYS A 74 22.83 -9.86 -19.85
C LYS A 74 21.47 -10.38 -20.27
N GLN A 75 21.43 -11.68 -20.50
CA GLN A 75 20.24 -12.41 -20.90
C GLN A 75 19.87 -13.45 -19.85
N ARG A 76 18.57 -13.69 -19.69
CA ARG A 76 18.04 -14.67 -18.74
C ARG A 76 16.86 -15.42 -19.36
N PRO A 77 16.81 -16.75 -19.27
CA PRO A 77 15.62 -17.51 -19.65
C PRO A 77 14.39 -17.05 -18.86
N ILE A 78 13.24 -17.10 -19.51
CA ILE A 78 11.94 -16.83 -18.91
C ILE A 78 11.01 -18.03 -19.09
N GLN A 79 9.97 -18.09 -18.28
CA GLN A 79 8.97 -19.14 -18.39
C GLN A 79 7.58 -18.62 -18.02
N ARG A 80 6.58 -19.11 -18.75
CA ARG A 80 5.16 -18.93 -18.42
C ARG A 80 4.69 -20.08 -17.53
N ILE A 81 4.21 -19.77 -16.33
CA ILE A 81 3.68 -20.74 -15.38
C ILE A 81 2.18 -20.52 -15.21
N ILE A 82 1.40 -21.59 -15.31
CA ILE A 82 -0.02 -21.59 -14.96
C ILE A 82 -0.11 -22.10 -13.52
N GLN A 83 -0.28 -21.18 -12.57
CA GLN A 83 -0.40 -21.53 -11.17
C GLN A 83 -1.80 -22.04 -10.86
N ASN A 84 -1.85 -23.20 -10.21
CA ASN A 84 -3.04 -23.67 -9.51
C ASN A 84 -3.16 -22.93 -8.18
N ASN A 85 -4.38 -22.68 -7.72
CA ASN A 85 -4.66 -21.94 -6.47
C ASN A 85 -4.01 -22.53 -5.20
N GLU A 86 -3.48 -23.74 -5.26
CA GLU A 86 -2.80 -24.41 -4.14
C GLU A 86 -1.34 -23.98 -3.95
N GLU A 87 -0.70 -23.43 -4.99
CA GLU A 87 0.64 -22.84 -4.88
C GLU A 87 0.55 -21.45 -4.25
N ARG A 88 0.58 -21.42 -2.92
CA ARG A 88 0.43 -20.20 -2.11
C ARG A 88 1.63 -19.28 -2.28
N ARG A 89 1.54 -18.32 -3.20
CA ARG A 89 2.45 -17.16 -3.21
C ARG A 89 1.92 -16.11 -2.24
N TYR A 90 2.79 -15.69 -1.33
CA TYR A 90 2.53 -14.58 -0.41
C TYR A 90 3.36 -13.37 -0.84
N ARG A 91 2.80 -12.17 -0.78
CA ARG A 91 3.55 -10.93 -1.01
C ARG A 91 4.37 -10.60 0.23
N GLU A 92 5.65 -10.95 0.20
CA GLU A 92 6.55 -10.78 1.34
C GLU A 92 6.62 -9.31 1.80
N GLU A 93 6.81 -8.37 0.88
CA GLU A 93 7.02 -6.96 1.20
C GLU A 93 5.82 -6.28 1.89
N ARG A 94 4.59 -6.76 1.67
CA ARG A 94 3.40 -6.21 2.35
C ARG A 94 3.40 -6.41 3.85
N PHE A 95 4.08 -7.46 4.29
CA PHE A 95 4.24 -7.83 5.68
C PHE A 95 5.63 -7.48 6.22
N LEU A 96 6.43 -6.73 5.44
CA LEU A 96 7.76 -6.30 5.85
C LEU A 96 7.82 -4.77 5.96
N SER A 97 8.41 -4.30 7.06
CA SER A 97 8.67 -2.91 7.49
C SER A 97 7.59 -2.13 8.25
N ASP A 98 8.16 -1.25 9.09
CA ASP A 98 7.72 -0.59 10.31
C ASP A 98 6.41 0.20 10.19
N PRO A 99 5.40 -0.10 11.02
CA PRO A 99 4.10 0.53 10.83
C PRO A 99 3.97 1.89 11.55
N ILE A 100 5.00 2.38 12.24
CA ILE A 100 4.87 3.54 13.13
C ILE A 100 5.63 4.76 12.62
N ALA A 101 4.91 5.87 12.48
CA ALA A 101 5.51 7.18 12.33
C ALA A 101 5.79 7.84 13.70
N PRO A 102 6.83 8.68 13.82
CA PRO A 102 7.16 9.39 15.05
C PRO A 102 6.11 10.47 15.36
N LYS A 103 5.00 10.07 15.99
CA LYS A 103 3.86 10.90 16.42
C LYS A 103 2.99 11.42 15.26
N ARG A 104 1.69 11.61 15.50
CA ARG A 104 0.73 12.16 14.53
C ARG A 104 0.64 13.68 14.68
N LEU A 105 0.40 14.39 13.58
CA LEU A 105 -0.09 15.78 13.64
C LEU A 105 -1.50 15.78 14.26
N THR A 106 -1.68 16.50 15.35
CA THR A 106 -2.97 16.64 16.04
C THR A 106 -3.65 17.95 15.63
N GLY A 107 -4.95 17.89 15.35
CA GLY A 107 -5.80 19.04 15.07
C GLY A 107 -7.25 18.59 14.88
N PRO A 108 -8.25 19.48 15.07
CA PRO A 108 -9.68 19.12 15.03
C PRO A 108 -10.12 18.53 13.67
N GLU A 109 -9.39 18.89 12.61
CA GLU A 109 -9.61 18.37 11.25
C GLU A 109 -8.98 16.99 10.98
N TYR A 110 -8.18 16.49 11.92
CA TYR A 110 -7.44 15.23 11.81
C TYR A 110 -7.84 14.23 12.89
N GLU A 111 -8.96 14.41 13.59
CA GLU A 111 -9.32 13.55 14.74
C GLU A 111 -9.56 12.08 14.33
N SER A 112 -10.27 11.86 13.21
CA SER A 112 -10.63 10.52 12.71
C SER A 112 -10.10 10.21 11.30
N ILE A 113 -9.48 11.17 10.61
CA ILE A 113 -9.01 11.03 9.23
C ILE A 113 -7.51 11.35 9.15
N SER A 114 -6.75 10.51 8.44
CA SER A 114 -5.32 10.75 8.21
C SER A 114 -5.09 12.13 7.57
N PRO A 115 -4.07 12.90 8.01
CA PRO A 115 -3.73 14.18 7.39
C PRO A 115 -3.53 14.11 5.87
N PHE A 116 -3.06 12.98 5.37
CA PHE A 116 -2.89 12.74 3.94
C PHE A 116 -4.21 12.81 3.16
N ILE A 117 -5.26 12.19 3.69
CA ILE A 117 -6.57 12.12 3.05
C ILE A 117 -7.25 13.49 3.09
N VAL A 118 -7.13 14.21 4.21
CA VAL A 118 -7.63 15.58 4.35
C VAL A 118 -6.96 16.52 3.34
N GLU A 119 -5.64 16.44 3.21
CA GLU A 119 -4.90 17.27 2.26
C GLU A 119 -5.20 16.90 0.81
N ALA A 120 -5.35 15.60 0.50
CA ALA A 120 -5.74 15.14 -0.83
C ALA A 120 -7.10 15.73 -1.25
N ARG A 121 -8.07 15.73 -0.33
CA ARG A 121 -9.36 16.36 -0.55
C ARG A 121 -9.23 17.87 -0.81
N ARG A 122 -8.40 18.58 -0.05
CA ARG A 122 -8.15 20.03 -0.24
C ARG A 122 -7.56 20.34 -1.60
N ILE A 123 -6.54 19.60 -2.03
CA ILE A 123 -5.90 19.76 -3.35
C ILE A 123 -6.88 19.53 -4.50
N LEU A 124 -7.86 18.65 -4.29
CA LEU A 124 -8.94 18.39 -5.25
C LEU A 124 -10.07 19.42 -5.18
N ASN A 125 -9.96 20.44 -4.31
CA ASN A 125 -10.98 21.46 -4.05
C ASN A 125 -12.36 20.88 -3.70
N LEU A 126 -12.40 19.73 -3.04
CA LEU A 126 -13.63 19.10 -2.58
C LEU A 126 -14.05 19.67 -1.23
N LYS A 127 -15.36 19.82 -1.01
CA LYS A 127 -15.92 20.30 0.26
C LYS A 127 -15.72 19.29 1.38
N PRO A 128 -15.72 19.72 2.66
CA PRO A 128 -15.56 18.82 3.79
C PRO A 128 -16.48 17.60 3.81
N GLU A 129 -17.72 17.81 3.39
CA GLU A 129 -18.80 16.82 3.33
C GLU A 129 -18.82 16.01 2.02
N HIS A 130 -17.97 16.37 1.04
CA HIS A 130 -17.91 15.73 -0.27
C HIS A 130 -16.71 14.80 -0.37
N PHE A 131 -16.99 13.52 -0.40
CA PHE A 131 -16.06 12.44 -0.72
C PHE A 131 -16.49 11.77 -2.03
N PRO A 132 -15.62 11.03 -2.73
CA PRO A 132 -15.97 10.33 -3.98
C PRO A 132 -17.33 9.59 -3.96
N SER A 133 -17.70 8.99 -2.83
CA SER A 133 -18.92 8.22 -2.59
C SER A 133 -20.16 9.09 -2.45
N SER A 134 -20.02 10.35 -2.01
CA SER A 134 -21.10 11.32 -1.87
C SER A 134 -21.19 12.33 -3.02
N ASP A 135 -20.11 12.54 -3.78
CA ASP A 135 -20.02 13.48 -4.91
C ASP A 135 -19.69 12.76 -6.23
N THR A 136 -20.68 12.03 -6.75
CA THR A 136 -20.55 11.21 -7.97
C THR A 136 -20.05 11.99 -9.20
N PRO A 137 -20.46 13.25 -9.46
CA PRO A 137 -19.93 14.04 -10.57
C PRO A 137 -18.42 14.29 -10.53
N SER A 138 -17.81 14.34 -9.34
CA SER A 138 -16.37 14.57 -9.19
C SER A 138 -15.51 13.35 -9.53
N ILE A 139 -16.08 12.14 -9.47
CA ILE A 139 -15.34 10.87 -9.56
C ILE A 139 -14.46 10.77 -10.82
N PRO A 140 -14.93 11.05 -12.05
CA PRO A 140 -14.09 10.89 -13.24
C PRO A 140 -12.81 11.75 -13.20
N MET A 141 -12.91 12.97 -12.67
CA MET A 141 -11.78 13.89 -12.52
C MET A 141 -10.79 13.39 -11.46
N ILE A 142 -11.27 12.80 -10.36
CA ILE A 142 -10.40 12.20 -9.35
C ILE A 142 -9.66 10.98 -9.92
N VAL A 143 -10.35 10.15 -10.72
CA VAL A 143 -9.74 8.99 -11.40
C VAL A 143 -8.65 9.42 -12.38
N GLU A 144 -8.89 10.46 -13.19
CA GLU A 144 -7.88 11.00 -14.11
C GLU A 144 -6.65 11.53 -13.37
N LYS A 145 -6.84 12.25 -12.26
CA LYS A 145 -5.73 12.72 -11.42
C LYS A 145 -4.98 11.58 -10.74
N ALA A 146 -5.68 10.55 -10.28
CA ALA A 146 -5.08 9.36 -9.69
C ALA A 146 -4.21 8.62 -10.72
N ALA A 147 -4.72 8.42 -11.93
CA ALA A 147 -3.98 7.78 -13.02
C ALA A 147 -2.73 8.60 -13.42
N ALA A 148 -2.85 9.91 -13.56
CA ALA A 148 -1.71 10.79 -13.85
C ALA A 148 -0.65 10.75 -12.72
N GLY A 149 -1.10 10.73 -11.46
CA GLY A 149 -0.23 10.62 -10.30
C GLY A 149 0.52 9.30 -10.20
N ILE A 150 -0.13 8.17 -10.55
CA ILE A 150 0.51 6.85 -10.65
C ILE A 150 1.65 6.90 -11.67
N ILE A 151 1.39 7.44 -12.87
CA ILE A 151 2.39 7.58 -13.94
C ILE A 151 3.58 8.42 -13.48
N GLU A 152 3.32 9.56 -12.82
CA GLU A 152 4.38 10.46 -12.34
C GLU A 152 5.25 9.78 -11.27
N GLU A 153 4.64 9.10 -10.29
CA GLU A 153 5.40 8.41 -9.25
C GLU A 153 6.21 7.24 -9.82
N GLY A 154 5.66 6.49 -10.78
CA GLY A 154 6.38 5.42 -11.48
C GLY A 154 7.58 5.94 -12.27
N ARG A 155 7.41 7.01 -13.05
CA ARG A 155 8.53 7.67 -13.75
C ARG A 155 9.63 8.10 -12.78
N SER A 156 9.27 8.63 -11.62
CA SER A 156 10.23 9.10 -10.61
C SER A 156 11.12 8.00 -10.03
N ILE A 157 10.74 6.74 -10.19
CA ILE A 157 11.49 5.57 -9.69
C ILE A 157 11.97 4.65 -10.83
N GLY A 158 11.89 5.10 -12.08
CA GLY A 158 12.33 4.31 -13.24
C GLY A 158 11.37 3.18 -13.64
N MET A 159 10.08 3.29 -13.30
CA MET A 159 9.05 2.30 -13.65
C MET A 159 7.90 2.89 -14.50
N PRO A 160 8.18 3.59 -15.62
CA PRO A 160 7.15 4.24 -16.43
C PRO A 160 6.14 3.27 -17.06
N LEU A 161 6.57 2.12 -17.60
CA LEU A 161 5.70 1.17 -18.29
C LEU A 161 4.78 0.42 -17.34
N GLU A 162 5.31 -0.01 -16.18
CA GLU A 162 4.48 -0.55 -15.10
C GLU A 162 3.41 0.49 -14.67
N ALA A 163 3.79 1.74 -14.51
CA ALA A 163 2.89 2.80 -14.08
C ALA A 163 1.80 3.14 -15.11
N GLU A 164 2.16 3.20 -16.40
CA GLU A 164 1.22 3.37 -17.49
C GLU A 164 0.19 2.23 -17.51
N LYS A 165 0.62 0.99 -17.28
CA LYS A 165 -0.30 -0.16 -17.21
C LYS A 165 -1.28 -0.05 -16.04
N LEU A 166 -0.80 0.29 -14.84
CA LEU A 166 -1.67 0.47 -13.67
C LEU A 166 -2.67 1.62 -13.87
N ALA A 167 -2.23 2.71 -14.49
CA ALA A 167 -3.07 3.86 -14.82
C ALA A 167 -4.13 3.53 -15.88
N GLU A 168 -3.78 2.76 -16.91
CA GLU A 168 -4.71 2.26 -17.93
C GLU A 168 -5.87 1.48 -17.29
N ILE A 169 -5.53 0.48 -16.45
CA ILE A 169 -6.53 -0.36 -15.75
C ILE A 169 -7.49 0.50 -14.91
N LEU A 170 -6.98 1.54 -14.25
CA LEU A 170 -7.81 2.46 -13.47
C LEU A 170 -8.72 3.32 -14.37
N LEU A 171 -8.19 3.87 -15.46
CA LEU A 171 -8.92 4.73 -16.40
C LEU A 171 -10.07 3.99 -17.11
N GLU A 172 -9.93 2.69 -17.36
CA GLU A 172 -11.02 1.86 -17.90
C GLU A 172 -12.28 1.84 -17.00
N LYS A 173 -12.10 2.06 -15.69
CA LYS A 173 -13.18 2.05 -14.71
C LYS A 173 -13.78 3.44 -14.44
N LYS A 174 -13.21 4.50 -15.03
CA LYS A 174 -13.56 5.92 -14.78
C LYS A 174 -15.07 6.20 -14.75
N ASN A 175 -15.84 5.56 -15.63
CA ASN A 175 -17.28 5.80 -15.78
C ASN A 175 -18.17 4.69 -15.19
N LYS A 176 -17.60 3.76 -14.42
CA LYS A 176 -18.31 2.57 -13.89
C LYS A 176 -18.93 2.77 -12.51
N GLY A 177 -18.77 3.95 -11.92
CA GLY A 177 -19.28 4.31 -10.58
C GLY A 177 -18.34 3.92 -9.44
N ILE A 178 -18.57 4.49 -8.25
CA ILE A 178 -17.62 4.40 -7.12
C ILE A 178 -17.32 2.96 -6.68
N LYS A 179 -18.30 2.04 -6.74
CA LYS A 179 -18.11 0.64 -6.33
C LYS A 179 -17.07 -0.08 -7.18
N GLU A 180 -17.16 0.08 -8.50
CA GLU A 180 -16.24 -0.53 -9.46
C GLU A 180 -14.86 0.14 -9.41
N ILE A 181 -14.81 1.46 -9.21
CA ILE A 181 -13.56 2.22 -9.09
C ILE A 181 -12.83 1.87 -7.81
N TRP A 182 -13.54 1.79 -6.69
CA TRP A 182 -12.97 1.37 -5.42
C TRP A 182 -12.44 -0.07 -5.51
N ALA A 183 -13.22 -0.99 -6.08
CA ALA A 183 -12.80 -2.39 -6.27
C ALA A 183 -11.53 -2.45 -7.14
N CYS A 184 -11.43 -1.61 -8.17
CA CYS A 184 -10.24 -1.46 -8.98
C CYS A 184 -9.05 -0.91 -8.18
N CYS A 185 -9.23 0.14 -7.39
CA CYS A 185 -8.17 0.69 -6.54
C CYS A 185 -7.67 -0.36 -5.53
N ALA A 186 -8.58 -1.12 -4.92
CA ALA A 186 -8.24 -2.22 -4.02
C ALA A 186 -7.48 -3.35 -4.75
N TYR A 187 -7.91 -3.72 -5.96
CA TYR A 187 -7.22 -4.67 -6.82
C TYR A 187 -5.79 -4.19 -7.15
N LEU A 188 -5.63 -2.96 -7.64
CA LEU A 188 -4.34 -2.36 -8.00
C LEU A 188 -3.42 -2.22 -6.78
N TYR A 189 -3.96 -1.78 -5.65
CA TYR A 189 -3.24 -1.76 -4.39
C TYR A 189 -2.74 -3.18 -4.08
N SER A 190 -3.58 -4.21 -4.27
CA SER A 190 -3.25 -5.62 -4.04
C SER A 190 -2.26 -6.27 -5.02
N MET A 191 -1.84 -5.58 -6.07
CA MET A 191 -0.81 -6.13 -6.95
C MET A 191 0.56 -6.07 -6.27
N GLU A 192 1.42 -7.04 -6.55
CA GLU A 192 2.86 -6.93 -6.30
C GLU A 192 3.43 -5.96 -7.34
N SER A 193 3.36 -4.67 -6.99
CA SER A 193 3.75 -3.53 -7.82
C SER A 193 4.41 -2.44 -6.97
N PHE A 194 4.98 -1.43 -7.61
CA PHE A 194 5.56 -0.29 -6.88
C PHE A 194 4.52 0.53 -6.11
N LEU A 195 3.26 0.49 -6.53
CA LEU A 195 2.24 1.45 -6.12
C LEU A 195 2.01 1.41 -4.61
N TYR A 196 1.64 0.26 -4.04
CA TYR A 196 1.38 0.17 -2.60
C TYR A 196 2.64 0.45 -1.76
N LYS A 197 3.83 0.06 -2.25
CA LYS A 197 5.11 0.28 -1.59
C LYS A 197 5.38 1.78 -1.46
N LYS A 198 5.23 2.51 -2.56
CA LYS A 198 5.43 3.95 -2.63
C LYS A 198 4.41 4.72 -1.80
N LEU A 199 3.12 4.41 -1.94
CA LEU A 199 2.06 5.06 -1.17
C LEU A 199 2.30 4.93 0.33
N ASN A 200 2.54 3.70 0.80
CA ASN A 200 2.77 3.46 2.23
C ASN A 200 4.07 4.11 2.74
N ALA A 201 5.14 4.11 1.93
CA ALA A 201 6.39 4.78 2.30
C ALA A 201 6.20 6.29 2.49
N ILE A 202 5.46 6.95 1.59
CA ILE A 202 5.15 8.39 1.69
C ILE A 202 4.29 8.66 2.93
N MET A 203 3.21 7.90 3.11
CA MET A 203 2.27 8.14 4.22
C MET A 203 2.92 7.90 5.60
N ARG A 204 3.89 6.97 5.71
CA ARG A 204 4.64 6.77 6.97
C ARG A 204 5.52 7.95 7.38
N GLN A 205 5.76 8.92 6.49
CA GLN A 205 6.51 10.13 6.80
C GLN A 205 5.68 11.19 7.55
N ILE A 206 4.35 11.03 7.60
CA ILE A 206 3.46 11.98 8.27
C ILE A 206 3.79 12.09 9.75
N GLY A 207 3.87 13.32 10.26
CA GLY A 207 4.22 13.62 11.64
C GLY A 207 5.73 13.78 11.90
N SER A 208 6.57 13.46 10.92
CA SER A 208 7.99 13.84 10.96
C SER A 208 8.18 15.25 10.42
N HIS A 209 8.71 16.15 11.26
CA HIS A 209 9.04 17.53 10.86
C HIS A 209 10.05 17.58 9.70
N ASN A 210 10.99 16.64 9.67
CA ASN A 210 12.01 16.58 8.61
C ASN A 210 11.46 16.17 7.24
N TYR A 211 10.27 15.58 7.20
CA TYR A 211 9.65 15.10 5.97
C TYR A 211 8.32 15.79 5.66
N GLU A 212 7.98 16.86 6.37
CA GLU A 212 6.67 17.50 6.23
C GLU A 212 6.43 18.00 4.80
N GLN A 213 7.39 18.76 4.26
CA GLN A 213 7.31 19.24 2.89
C GLN A 213 7.26 18.09 1.88
N VAL A 214 8.05 17.04 2.11
CA VAL A 214 8.14 15.87 1.21
C VAL A 214 6.80 15.17 1.08
N TRP A 215 6.14 14.82 2.20
CA TRP A 215 4.87 14.10 2.10
C TRP A 215 3.76 15.00 1.55
N ARG A 216 3.77 16.31 1.87
CA ARG A 216 2.79 17.29 1.35
C ARG A 216 2.87 17.45 -0.16
N GLU A 217 4.09 17.59 -0.71
CA GLU A 217 4.30 17.64 -2.16
C GLU A 217 3.77 16.37 -2.85
N LYS A 218 3.98 15.21 -2.21
CA LYS A 218 3.51 13.91 -2.72
C LYS A 218 2.01 13.71 -2.62
N VAL A 219 1.27 14.54 -1.89
CA VAL A 219 -0.20 14.50 -1.92
C VAL A 219 -0.73 14.85 -3.31
N LEU A 220 -0.03 15.70 -4.08
CA LEU A 220 -0.46 16.10 -5.43
C LEU A 220 -0.57 14.91 -6.39
N THR A 221 0.32 13.93 -6.26
CA THR A 221 0.40 12.75 -7.13
C THR A 221 -0.29 11.54 -6.50
N SER A 222 -0.04 11.27 -5.22
CA SER A 222 -0.51 10.05 -4.54
C SER A 222 -1.87 10.22 -3.84
N GLY A 223 -2.25 11.46 -3.52
CA GLY A 223 -3.47 11.79 -2.79
C GLY A 223 -4.76 11.34 -3.49
N PRO A 224 -4.97 11.62 -4.79
CA PRO A 224 -6.21 11.23 -5.48
C PRO A 224 -6.47 9.72 -5.44
N PHE A 225 -5.43 8.89 -5.65
CA PHE A 225 -5.56 7.43 -5.54
C PHE A 225 -5.89 7.01 -4.10
N CYS A 226 -5.19 7.57 -3.10
CA CYS A 226 -5.45 7.28 -1.69
C CYS A 226 -6.88 7.64 -1.29
N LEU A 227 -7.41 8.76 -1.80
CA LEU A 227 -8.79 9.19 -1.53
C LEU A 227 -9.81 8.20 -2.10
N LEU A 228 -9.61 7.73 -3.34
CA LEU A 228 -10.47 6.72 -3.97
C LEU A 228 -10.43 5.38 -3.23
N LEU A 229 -9.26 4.96 -2.72
CA LEU A 229 -9.11 3.73 -1.96
C LEU A 229 -9.70 3.85 -0.54
N TRP A 230 -9.55 5.01 0.10
CA TRP A 230 -10.03 5.27 1.46
C TRP A 230 -11.56 5.34 1.54
N ASP A 231 -12.19 6.02 0.58
CA ASP A 231 -13.63 6.26 0.58
C ASP A 231 -14.43 5.06 0.04
N GLY A 232 -14.41 3.97 0.81
CA GLY A 232 -15.07 2.71 0.48
C GLY A 232 -16.60 2.80 0.46
N PRO A 233 -17.28 2.55 -0.68
CA PRO A 233 -18.73 2.67 -0.81
C PRO A 233 -19.50 1.47 -0.23
N PHE A 234 -18.79 0.47 0.31
CA PHE A 234 -19.38 -0.79 0.78
C PHE A 234 -19.83 -0.76 2.23
N GLY A 235 -19.88 0.43 2.85
CA GLY A 235 -20.32 0.58 4.22
C GLY A 235 -19.34 -0.13 5.13
N VAL A 236 -18.20 0.53 5.36
CA VAL A 236 -17.29 0.11 6.41
C VAL A 236 -18.07 0.22 7.71
N THR A 237 -18.57 -0.92 8.19
CA THR A 237 -18.97 -0.99 9.58
C THR A 237 -17.69 -0.77 10.35
N VAL A 238 -17.71 0.12 11.33
CA VAL A 238 -16.69 0.12 12.38
C VAL A 238 -16.74 -1.29 12.96
N GLU A 239 -15.85 -2.16 12.49
CA GLU A 239 -15.87 -3.56 12.91
C GLU A 239 -15.34 -3.58 14.33
N THR A 240 -16.17 -4.09 15.24
CA THR A 240 -15.83 -4.19 16.65
C THR A 240 -15.43 -5.61 16.97
N ASN A 241 -14.35 -5.77 17.75
CA ASN A 241 -13.88 -7.04 18.30
C ASN A 241 -13.38 -8.05 17.28
N LYS A 242 -12.52 -7.62 16.36
CA LYS A 242 -11.82 -8.51 15.41
C LYS A 242 -10.34 -8.61 15.75
N THR A 243 -9.76 -9.80 15.58
CA THR A 243 -8.31 -9.98 15.70
C THR A 243 -7.71 -10.14 14.31
N LEU A 244 -6.70 -9.32 14.03
CA LEU A 244 -5.92 -9.33 12.80
C LEU A 244 -4.46 -9.64 13.10
N TYR A 245 -3.74 -10.13 12.11
CA TYR A 245 -2.34 -10.52 12.25
C TYR A 245 -1.50 -9.82 11.20
N ARG A 246 -0.35 -9.30 11.60
CA ARG A 246 0.62 -8.68 10.69
C ARG A 246 2.03 -9.16 11.05
N PRO A 247 2.70 -9.93 10.18
CA PRO A 247 4.12 -10.21 10.34
C PRO A 247 4.92 -8.92 10.25
N ALA A 248 6.10 -8.91 10.87
CA ALA A 248 7.06 -7.83 10.67
C ALA A 248 8.49 -8.30 10.88
N LYS A 249 9.41 -7.57 10.26
CA LYS A 249 10.84 -7.62 10.52
C LYS A 249 11.25 -6.31 11.19
N LEU A 250 11.47 -6.37 12.51
CA LEU A 250 11.79 -5.21 13.35
C LEU A 250 13.27 -5.21 13.74
N THR A 251 13.87 -4.02 13.80
CA THR A 251 15.19 -3.80 14.39
C THR A 251 15.12 -3.90 15.91
N SER A 252 16.27 -4.04 16.57
CA SER A 252 16.34 -4.02 18.03
C SER A 252 15.81 -2.72 18.64
N GLU A 253 16.05 -1.58 17.98
CA GLU A 253 15.56 -0.26 18.39
C GLU A 253 14.03 -0.14 18.31
N GLN A 254 13.44 -0.65 17.22
CA GLN A 254 11.98 -0.71 17.06
C GLN A 254 11.36 -1.60 18.13
N LEU A 255 11.93 -2.78 18.38
CA LEU A 255 11.46 -3.69 19.43
C LEU A 255 11.49 -3.03 20.81
N GLU A 256 12.53 -2.27 21.11
CA GLU A 256 12.63 -1.53 22.37
C GLU A 256 11.57 -0.43 22.48
N THR A 257 11.30 0.27 21.38
CA THR A 257 10.20 1.25 21.31
C THR A 257 8.86 0.60 21.68
N TYR A 258 8.55 -0.59 21.17
CA TYR A 258 7.33 -1.31 21.53
C TYR A 258 7.29 -1.76 22.99
N ARG A 259 8.43 -2.17 23.58
CA ARG A 259 8.49 -2.51 25.01
C ARG A 259 8.20 -1.30 25.88
N ASN A 260 8.83 -0.17 25.58
CA ASN A 260 8.61 1.09 26.29
C ASN A 260 7.14 1.52 26.19
N LEU A 261 6.51 1.39 25.01
CA LEU A 261 5.07 1.68 24.85
C LEU A 261 4.18 0.72 25.66
N ALA A 262 4.55 -0.55 25.79
CA ALA A 262 3.79 -1.51 26.59
C ALA A 262 3.83 -1.20 28.10
N GLU A 263 4.88 -0.52 28.56
CA GLU A 263 5.00 -0.04 29.95
C GLU A 263 4.19 1.24 30.20
N ASN A 264 3.78 1.95 29.15
CA ASN A 264 3.07 3.22 29.19
C ASN A 264 1.70 3.09 28.51
N PRO A 265 0.68 2.48 29.14
CA PRO A 265 -0.59 2.14 28.49
C PRO A 265 -1.41 3.36 28.00
N ASN A 266 -1.10 4.56 28.50
CA ASN A 266 -1.73 5.80 28.05
C ASN A 266 -1.08 6.35 26.77
N GLU A 267 0.12 5.88 26.42
CA GLU A 267 0.82 6.33 25.23
C GLU A 267 0.27 5.63 23.99
N ARG A 268 -0.39 6.41 23.13
CA ARG A 268 -0.92 5.93 21.85
C ARG A 268 0.01 6.30 20.70
N ARG A 269 -0.04 5.46 19.67
CA ARG A 269 0.60 5.66 18.36
C ARG A 269 -0.45 5.46 17.27
N SER A 270 -0.11 5.73 16.01
CA SER A 270 -1.06 5.55 14.92
C SER A 270 -0.39 5.03 13.65
N PHE A 271 -1.16 4.26 12.89
CA PHE A 271 -0.78 3.80 11.57
C PHE A 271 -1.06 4.91 10.56
N GLN A 272 -0.05 5.66 10.13
CA GLN A 272 -0.26 6.78 9.20
C GLN A 272 -0.64 6.33 7.78
N ALA A 273 -0.21 5.14 7.39
CA ALA A 273 -0.46 4.53 6.10
C ALA A 273 -1.55 3.45 6.17
N PHE A 274 -2.05 3.03 5.00
CA PHE A 274 -2.86 1.82 4.91
C PHE A 274 -2.08 0.63 5.47
N THR A 275 -2.72 -0.17 6.32
CA THR A 275 -2.06 -1.27 7.02
C THR A 275 -2.70 -2.60 6.64
N SER A 276 -2.05 -3.32 5.72
CA SER A 276 -2.45 -4.66 5.32
C SER A 276 -2.20 -5.66 6.45
N CYS A 277 -3.25 -6.38 6.83
CA CYS A 277 -3.22 -7.46 7.79
C CYS A 277 -3.84 -8.71 7.19
N THR A 278 -3.67 -9.86 7.84
CA THR A 278 -4.41 -11.08 7.50
C THR A 278 -5.32 -11.48 8.65
N ARG A 279 -6.47 -12.05 8.32
CA ARG A 279 -7.36 -12.72 9.29
C ARG A 279 -6.82 -14.08 9.73
N ASN A 280 -5.86 -14.63 8.99
CA ASN A 280 -5.32 -15.96 9.20
C ASN A 280 -3.95 -15.92 9.88
N ARG A 281 -3.91 -16.28 11.16
CA ARG A 281 -2.66 -16.31 11.94
C ARG A 281 -1.59 -17.20 11.31
N SER A 282 -1.99 -18.34 10.73
CA SER A 282 -1.04 -19.29 10.15
C SER A 282 -0.32 -18.69 8.94
N VAL A 283 -1.03 -17.91 8.12
CA VAL A 283 -0.46 -17.14 7.00
C VAL A 283 0.56 -16.12 7.51
N ALA A 284 0.23 -15.42 8.59
CA ALA A 284 1.17 -14.46 9.18
C ALA A 284 2.42 -15.16 9.75
N GLU A 285 2.25 -16.29 10.43
CA GLU A 285 3.37 -17.02 11.03
C GLU A 285 4.31 -17.67 10.00
N SER A 286 3.79 -18.08 8.84
CA SER A 286 4.56 -18.69 7.75
C SER A 286 5.39 -17.70 6.93
N SER A 287 5.25 -16.39 7.18
CA SER A 287 5.95 -15.35 6.42
C SER A 287 7.47 -15.41 6.68
N PRO A 288 8.30 -15.66 5.65
CA PRO A 288 9.74 -15.84 5.80
C PRO A 288 10.44 -14.53 6.22
N GLY A 289 11.58 -14.65 6.91
CA GLY A 289 12.41 -13.49 7.27
C GLY A 289 11.83 -12.54 8.35
N THR A 290 10.72 -12.92 8.99
CA THR A 290 10.05 -12.13 10.03
C THR A 290 10.49 -12.53 11.43
N ASN A 291 10.71 -11.55 12.32
CA ASN A 291 11.08 -11.77 13.72
C ASN A 291 9.99 -11.30 14.70
N ALA A 292 8.93 -10.68 14.22
CA ALA A 292 7.81 -10.23 15.03
C ALA A 292 6.46 -10.56 14.37
N LEU A 293 5.44 -10.72 15.22
CA LEU A 293 4.04 -10.85 14.85
C LEU A 293 3.22 -9.85 15.65
N PHE A 294 2.61 -8.89 14.95
CA PHE A 294 1.57 -8.05 15.53
C PHE A 294 0.27 -8.84 15.63
N ILE A 295 -0.32 -8.84 16.82
CA ILE A 295 -1.65 -9.36 17.11
C ILE A 295 -2.51 -8.15 17.41
N ILE A 296 -3.41 -7.82 16.47
CA ILE A 296 -4.10 -6.54 16.40
C ILE A 296 -5.56 -6.78 16.80
N ASN A 297 -5.94 -6.31 17.98
CA ASN A 297 -7.32 -6.30 18.46
C ASN A 297 -8.01 -5.01 17.99
N LEU A 298 -8.84 -5.12 16.96
CA LEU A 298 -9.62 -4.02 16.38
C LEU A 298 -10.89 -3.80 17.23
N LEU A 299 -10.90 -2.75 18.04
CA LEU A 299 -12.11 -2.37 18.79
C LEU A 299 -13.01 -1.46 17.99
N SER A 300 -12.41 -0.48 17.33
CA SER A 300 -13.11 0.50 16.50
C SER A 300 -12.13 0.99 15.46
N ALA A 301 -12.21 0.49 14.23
CA ALA A 301 -11.50 1.10 13.12
C ALA A 301 -12.24 0.88 11.80
N PHE A 302 -11.98 1.76 10.84
CA PHE A 302 -12.31 1.49 9.45
C PHE A 302 -11.37 0.41 8.90
N SER A 303 -11.91 -0.76 8.57
CA SER A 303 -11.19 -1.82 7.85
C SER A 303 -12.05 -2.42 6.75
N VAL A 304 -11.41 -3.11 5.81
CA VAL A 304 -12.11 -3.72 4.69
C VAL A 304 -11.47 -5.04 4.27
N ASP A 305 -12.33 -6.03 4.02
CA ASP A 305 -11.93 -7.32 3.45
C ASP A 305 -11.57 -7.16 1.96
N LEU A 306 -10.30 -7.38 1.63
CA LEU A 306 -9.82 -7.32 0.25
C LEU A 306 -9.89 -8.67 -0.46
N GLN A 307 -10.14 -9.78 0.23
CA GLN A 307 -10.21 -11.12 -0.37
C GLN A 307 -11.13 -11.19 -1.61
N PRO A 308 -12.27 -10.48 -1.69
CA PRO A 308 -13.11 -10.51 -2.89
C PRO A 308 -12.45 -9.90 -4.13
N VAL A 309 -11.52 -8.98 -3.99
CA VAL A 309 -10.97 -8.19 -5.11
C VAL A 309 -9.44 -8.34 -5.25
N SER A 310 -8.78 -8.97 -4.28
CA SER A 310 -7.34 -9.15 -4.24
C SER A 310 -6.87 -10.18 -5.25
N LEU A 311 -5.70 -9.94 -5.84
CA LEU A 311 -4.97 -10.92 -6.64
C LEU A 311 -4.41 -12.09 -5.80
N TYR A 312 -4.43 -11.94 -4.46
CA TYR A 312 -3.93 -12.90 -3.47
C TYR A 312 -5.03 -13.24 -2.45
N PRO A 313 -6.14 -13.87 -2.86
CA PRO A 313 -7.27 -14.13 -1.97
C PRO A 313 -6.92 -15.09 -0.81
N ALA A 314 -5.92 -15.95 -1.00
CA ALA A 314 -5.45 -16.87 0.05
C ALA A 314 -4.72 -16.17 1.20
N GLU A 315 -4.36 -14.89 1.05
CA GLU A 315 -3.83 -14.09 2.15
C GLU A 315 -4.91 -13.69 3.15
N GLU A 316 -6.20 -13.81 2.81
CA GLU A 316 -7.33 -13.35 3.63
C GLU A 316 -7.08 -11.92 4.14
N GLU A 317 -6.66 -11.05 3.22
CA GLU A 317 -6.21 -9.70 3.54
C GLU A 317 -7.36 -8.84 4.04
N GLU A 318 -7.12 -8.21 5.19
CA GLU A 318 -7.91 -7.11 5.71
C GLU A 318 -7.06 -5.83 5.66
N LEU A 319 -7.55 -4.78 5.01
CA LEU A 319 -6.88 -3.50 4.94
C LEU A 319 -7.43 -2.56 6.01
N ILE A 320 -6.58 -2.14 6.94
CA ILE A 320 -6.90 -1.11 7.93
C ILE A 320 -6.63 0.27 7.31
N SER A 321 -7.58 1.19 7.47
CA SER A 321 -7.46 2.56 6.98
C SER A 321 -6.29 3.33 7.64
N PRO A 322 -5.73 4.32 6.94
CA PRO A 322 -4.72 5.22 7.49
C PRO A 322 -5.29 6.12 8.59
N GLY A 323 -4.44 6.48 9.55
CA GLY A 323 -4.73 7.38 10.66
C GLY A 323 -5.21 6.70 11.95
N VAL A 324 -5.42 5.37 11.93
CA VAL A 324 -5.98 4.61 13.06
C VAL A 324 -5.02 4.59 14.25
N TRP A 325 -5.54 4.88 15.45
CA TRP A 325 -4.75 4.87 16.69
C TRP A 325 -4.65 3.47 17.29
N PHE A 326 -3.54 3.21 17.97
CA PHE A 326 -3.33 2.01 18.74
C PHE A 326 -2.55 2.26 20.03
N ALA A 327 -2.79 1.41 21.01
CA ALA A 327 -1.96 1.23 22.20
C ALA A 327 -1.26 -0.14 22.13
N VAL A 328 -0.09 -0.25 22.75
CA VAL A 328 0.63 -1.53 22.89
C VAL A 328 0.23 -2.14 24.22
N GLU A 329 -0.42 -3.30 24.20
CA GLU A 329 -0.88 -3.97 25.43
C GLU A 329 0.24 -4.82 26.06
N SER A 330 1.06 -5.46 25.23
CA SER A 330 2.19 -6.27 25.69
C SER A 330 3.14 -6.65 24.57
N VAL A 331 4.40 -6.87 24.95
CA VAL A 331 5.44 -7.47 24.09
C VAL A 331 5.98 -8.71 24.79
N ARG A 332 5.91 -9.87 24.14
CA ARG A 332 6.41 -11.14 24.69
C ARG A 332 7.20 -11.92 23.66
N VAL A 333 8.12 -12.78 24.11
CA VAL A 333 8.86 -13.69 23.23
C VAL A 333 8.21 -15.07 23.24
N GLU A 334 7.86 -15.59 22.06
CA GLU A 334 7.39 -16.96 21.93
C GLU A 334 8.58 -17.93 22.02
N ARG A 335 8.70 -18.63 23.15
CA ARG A 335 9.76 -19.62 23.39
C ARG A 335 9.67 -20.72 22.32
N GLY A 336 10.80 -21.00 21.66
CA GLY A 336 10.92 -22.02 20.62
C GLY A 336 10.85 -21.51 19.19
N LYS A 337 10.25 -20.33 18.93
CA LYS A 337 10.23 -19.71 17.59
C LYS A 337 11.13 -18.47 17.45
N ASN A 338 11.68 -17.96 18.55
CA ASN A 338 12.43 -16.68 18.58
C ASN A 338 11.66 -15.52 17.92
N LYS A 339 10.33 -15.53 17.98
CA LYS A 339 9.45 -14.48 17.47
C LYS A 339 8.92 -13.61 18.61
N PHE A 340 8.92 -12.30 18.40
CA PHE A 340 8.25 -11.35 19.29
C PHE A 340 6.76 -11.29 18.96
N LEU A 341 5.90 -11.46 19.95
CA LEU A 341 4.47 -11.24 19.85
C LEU A 341 4.16 -9.88 20.45
N ILE A 342 3.62 -8.98 19.63
CA ILE A 342 3.29 -7.61 20.01
C ILE A 342 1.77 -7.48 19.94
N ASN A 343 1.11 -7.37 21.08
CA ASN A 343 -0.35 -7.22 21.13
C ASN A 343 -0.71 -5.73 21.06
N LEU A 344 -1.52 -5.36 20.08
CA LEU A 344 -1.98 -4.00 19.84
C LEU A 344 -3.48 -3.92 20.04
N LYS A 345 -3.93 -2.81 20.62
CA LYS A 345 -5.36 -2.48 20.77
C LYS A 345 -5.66 -1.24 19.93
N LEU A 346 -6.50 -1.39 18.92
CA LEU A 346 -6.83 -0.32 17.97
C LEU A 346 -8.19 0.28 18.30
N ASP A 347 -8.23 1.60 18.38
CA ASP A 347 -9.41 2.38 18.72
C ASP A 347 -9.34 3.75 18.05
N ASP A 348 -10.25 4.03 17.12
CA ASP A 348 -10.36 5.28 16.36
C ASP A 348 -10.75 6.49 17.22
N ASN A 349 -11.16 6.28 18.48
CA ASN A 349 -11.41 7.40 19.38
C ASN A 349 -10.07 8.07 19.76
N PRO A 350 -9.90 9.38 19.48
CA PRO A 350 -8.72 10.09 19.95
C PRO A 350 -8.67 10.07 21.49
N PRO A 351 -7.48 10.13 22.10
CA PRO A 351 -7.37 10.28 23.55
C PRO A 351 -8.15 11.53 23.99
N SER A 352 -8.97 11.42 25.04
CA SER A 352 -9.80 12.53 25.50
C SER A 352 -8.94 13.73 25.88
N ASN A 353 -9.40 14.96 25.58
CA ASN A 353 -8.70 16.24 25.77
C ASN A 353 -8.14 16.51 27.20
N ASN A 354 -8.42 15.67 28.18
CA ASN A 354 -7.77 15.72 29.50
C ASN A 354 -6.33 15.16 29.50
N GLU A 355 -5.90 14.47 28.44
CA GLU A 355 -4.56 13.87 28.30
C GLU A 355 -3.64 14.63 27.31
N ALA A 356 -4.18 15.59 26.55
CA ALA A 356 -3.42 16.39 25.58
C ALA A 356 -2.55 17.50 26.21
N THR A 357 -2.80 17.84 27.48
CA THR A 357 -2.12 18.94 28.20
C THR A 357 -0.63 18.71 28.46
N ALA A 358 -0.09 17.52 28.20
CA ALA A 358 1.36 17.28 28.25
C ALA A 358 2.09 17.58 26.92
N ALA A 359 1.36 17.66 25.78
CA ALA A 359 1.94 17.87 24.46
C ALA A 359 1.77 19.30 23.92
N GLU A 360 0.90 20.12 24.52
CA GLU A 360 0.57 21.47 24.04
C GLU A 360 1.65 22.54 24.32
N ASN A 361 2.66 22.28 25.15
CA ASN A 361 3.66 23.28 25.52
C ASN A 361 4.78 23.54 24.47
N VAL A 362 4.65 23.04 23.23
CA VAL A 362 5.65 23.27 22.16
C VAL A 362 5.12 24.13 21.00
N ILE A 363 3.82 24.45 20.96
CA ILE A 363 3.22 25.22 19.86
C ILE A 363 2.62 26.54 20.38
N ALA A 364 3.43 27.31 21.10
CA ALA A 364 3.09 28.67 21.47
C ALA A 364 4.19 29.61 20.97
N ASP A 365 4.51 29.57 19.67
CA ASP A 365 5.39 30.56 19.04
C ASP A 365 5.31 30.58 17.50
N TYR A 366 4.14 30.42 16.89
CA TYR A 366 4.02 30.63 15.43
C TYR A 366 2.67 31.25 15.04
N ASN A 367 2.42 32.47 15.51
CA ASN A 367 1.54 33.43 14.82
C ASN A 367 2.41 34.28 13.88
N GLY A 368 2.78 33.71 12.74
CA GLY A 368 3.51 34.40 11.67
C GLY A 368 2.80 34.19 10.34
N ASN A 369 2.12 35.22 9.86
CA ASN A 369 1.44 35.29 8.56
C ASN A 369 2.32 34.75 7.42
N CYS A 370 1.94 33.61 6.84
CA CYS A 370 2.34 33.21 5.49
C CYS A 370 1.11 33.23 4.58
N SER A 371 0.82 34.40 4.02
CA SER A 371 -0.07 34.55 2.87
C SER A 371 0.72 34.14 1.61
N LEU A 372 0.48 32.94 1.09
CA LEU A 372 0.89 32.58 -0.27
C LEU A 372 -0.24 32.98 -1.22
N SER A 373 -0.06 34.07 -1.98
CA SER A 373 -0.98 34.50 -3.02
C SER A 373 -0.74 33.72 -4.33
N ILE A 374 -1.83 33.24 -4.92
CA ILE A 374 -1.90 32.36 -6.10
C ILE A 374 -1.57 33.07 -7.45
N THR A 375 -0.88 34.21 -7.47
CA THR A 375 -0.68 35.00 -8.70
C THR A 375 0.69 34.91 -9.39
N ASP A 376 1.65 34.13 -8.88
CA ASP A 376 3.04 34.20 -9.40
C ASP A 376 3.44 33.09 -10.40
N PHE A 377 2.49 32.38 -11.00
CA PHE A 377 2.78 31.43 -12.09
C PHE A 377 1.89 31.65 -13.31
N LEU A 378 2.18 32.72 -14.05
CA LEU A 378 1.90 32.78 -15.48
C LEU A 378 3.15 33.27 -16.22
N PRO A 379 3.57 32.62 -17.32
CA PRO A 379 4.69 33.09 -18.12
C PRO A 379 4.29 34.35 -18.89
N VAL A 380 5.12 35.38 -18.81
CA VAL A 380 5.06 36.56 -19.67
C VAL A 380 5.53 36.15 -21.07
N ASN A 381 4.70 36.38 -22.08
CA ASN A 381 5.16 36.61 -23.46
C ASN A 381 5.36 38.12 -23.65
#